data_AF-A0A150A9D9-F1
#
_entry.id   AF-A0A150A9D9-F1
#
_cell.length_a   1.000
_cell.length_b   1.000
_cell.length_c   1.000
_cell.angle_alpha   90.00
_cell.angle_beta   90.00
_cell.angle_gamma   90.00
#
_symmetry.space_group_name_H-M   'P 1'
#
loop_
_entity.id
_entity.type
_entity.pdbx_description
1 polymer ?
#
loop_
_entity_poly.entity_id
_entity_poly.type
_entity_poly.pdbx_seq_one_letter_code
_entity_poly.pdbx_strand_id
1 'polypeptide(L)'
;MCQNKYNSGGIKCELTQEKPAFRDVCENFSYTQGFNSIIDDLFIEMKKMSFKKRRLHIKSFFNFVCAIFVIVIPLYLFKIGLDHDEWFVELSVTAIAGGFTFLGFSLKPLLKFYSDTKILKKKKNEIDSLMKMYGLVYDVEIDYKEDIHGNLTFDNSIKVFPSV
;
A
#
# COMPACT_ATOMS: atom_id res chain seq x y z
N MET A 1 -29.56 -11.72 -30.50
CA MET A 1 -29.46 -12.42 -29.20
C MET A 1 -29.13 -13.88 -29.47
N CYS A 2 -27.92 -14.33 -29.12
CA CYS A 2 -27.55 -15.75 -29.28
C CYS A 2 -28.22 -16.60 -28.21
N GLN A 3 -28.99 -17.61 -28.60
CA GLN A 3 -29.53 -18.62 -27.69
C GLN A 3 -28.43 -19.62 -27.32
N ASN A 4 -28.19 -19.79 -26.03
CA ASN A 4 -27.16 -20.66 -25.48
C ASN A 4 -27.81 -21.88 -24.84
N LYS A 5 -27.27 -23.07 -25.11
CA LYS A 5 -27.78 -24.33 -24.58
C LYS A 5 -26.77 -24.95 -23.62
N TYR A 6 -27.25 -25.38 -22.45
CA TYR A 6 -26.44 -26.04 -21.43
C TYR A 6 -26.42 -27.55 -21.67
N ASN A 7 -25.25 -28.15 -21.75
CA ASN A 7 -25.10 -29.61 -21.84
C ASN A 7 -24.01 -30.10 -20.87
N SER A 8 -23.88 -31.42 -20.68
CA SER A 8 -22.94 -32.06 -19.74
C SER A 8 -21.45 -31.79 -20.00
N GLY A 9 -21.10 -31.08 -21.08
CA GLY A 9 -19.75 -30.60 -21.41
C GLY A 9 -19.57 -29.07 -21.40
N GLY A 10 -20.55 -28.30 -20.88
CA GLY A 10 -20.51 -26.84 -20.77
C GLY A 10 -21.49 -26.09 -21.68
N ILE A 11 -21.37 -24.76 -21.73
CA ILE A 11 -22.22 -23.87 -22.54
C ILE A 11 -21.76 -23.91 -24.00
N LYS A 12 -22.69 -24.14 -24.93
CA LYS A 12 -22.46 -24.06 -26.37
C LYS A 12 -23.46 -23.11 -27.02
N CYS A 13 -23.04 -22.44 -28.10
CA CYS A 13 -23.94 -21.68 -28.96
C CYS A 13 -24.87 -22.66 -29.70
N GLU A 14 -26.18 -22.43 -29.68
CA GLU A 14 -27.15 -23.34 -30.29
C GLU A 14 -27.02 -23.38 -31.83
N LEU A 15 -26.73 -22.24 -32.44
CA LEU A 15 -26.60 -22.07 -33.89
C LEU A 15 -25.32 -22.68 -34.47
N THR A 16 -24.21 -22.64 -33.74
CA THR A 16 -22.89 -23.07 -34.26
C THR A 16 -22.37 -24.35 -33.60
N GLN A 17 -22.97 -24.80 -32.50
CA GLN A 17 -22.48 -25.91 -31.65
C GLN A 17 -21.05 -25.72 -31.13
N GLU A 18 -20.45 -24.55 -31.36
CA GLU A 18 -19.14 -24.16 -30.87
C GLU A 18 -19.23 -23.58 -29.46
N LYS A 19 -18.08 -23.59 -28.76
CA LYS A 19 -17.97 -22.87 -27.50
C LYS A 19 -18.14 -21.38 -27.76
N PRO A 20 -18.93 -20.67 -26.94
CA PRO A 20 -19.05 -19.23 -27.08
C PRO A 20 -17.68 -18.57 -26.95
N ALA A 21 -17.30 -17.79 -27.96
CA ALA A 21 -16.15 -16.91 -27.89
C ALA A 21 -16.53 -15.72 -27.00
N PHE A 22 -16.41 -15.87 -25.68
CA PHE A 22 -16.46 -14.73 -24.79
C PHE A 22 -15.27 -13.83 -25.15
N ARG A 23 -15.53 -12.62 -25.67
CA ARG A 23 -14.51 -11.58 -25.71
C ARG A 23 -14.19 -11.22 -24.26
N ASP A 24 -12.95 -10.83 -23.98
CA ASP A 24 -12.47 -10.44 -22.63
C ASP A 24 -13.19 -9.20 -22.03
N VAL A 25 -14.26 -8.73 -22.67
CA VAL A 25 -14.98 -7.50 -22.35
C VAL A 25 -16.47 -7.80 -22.28
N CYS A 26 -17.09 -7.44 -21.15
CA CYS A 26 -18.55 -7.48 -21.04
C CYS A 26 -19.18 -6.38 -21.91
N GLU A 27 -20.24 -6.73 -22.64
CA GLU A 27 -20.90 -5.83 -23.60
C GLU A 27 -21.49 -4.57 -22.93
N ASN A 28 -21.79 -4.63 -21.62
CA ASN A 28 -22.26 -3.50 -20.82
C ASN A 28 -21.52 -3.45 -19.47
N PHE A 29 -20.50 -2.61 -19.37
CA PHE A 29 -19.92 -2.22 -18.08
C PHE A 29 -20.77 -1.10 -17.46
N SER A 30 -21.59 -1.45 -16.47
CA SER A 30 -22.33 -0.45 -15.70
C SER A 30 -21.45 0.06 -14.57
N TYR A 31 -21.12 1.35 -14.61
CA TYR A 31 -20.45 2.08 -13.53
C TYR A 31 -21.39 2.09 -12.31
N THR A 32 -21.23 1.11 -11.41
CA THR A 32 -22.03 1.00 -10.19
C THR A 32 -21.43 1.87 -9.09
N GLN A 33 -22.26 2.37 -8.17
CA GLN A 33 -21.81 3.19 -7.02
C GLN A 33 -20.68 2.52 -6.22
N GLY A 34 -20.66 1.18 -6.13
CA GLY A 34 -19.60 0.43 -5.45
C GLY A 34 -18.23 0.56 -6.13
N PHE A 35 -18.19 0.76 -7.44
CA PHE A 35 -16.94 0.96 -8.18
C PHE A 35 -16.35 2.36 -7.91
N ASN A 36 -17.20 3.39 -7.80
CA ASN A 36 -16.77 4.73 -7.40
C ASN A 36 -16.15 4.74 -6.02
N SER A 37 -16.78 4.08 -5.04
CA SER A 37 -16.23 4.01 -3.68
C SER A 37 -14.87 3.34 -3.62
N ILE A 38 -14.60 2.35 -4.48
CA ILE A 38 -13.28 1.68 -4.52
C ILE A 38 -12.21 2.62 -5.06
N ILE A 39 -12.52 3.39 -6.11
CA ILE A 39 -11.62 4.42 -6.66
C ILE A 39 -11.38 5.50 -5.60
N ASP A 40 -12.45 6.00 -4.98
CA ASP A 40 -12.35 7.06 -3.98
C ASP A 40 -11.50 6.64 -2.77
N ASP A 41 -11.78 5.48 -2.19
CA ASP A 41 -11.00 4.93 -1.08
C ASP A 41 -9.52 4.77 -1.45
N LEU A 42 -9.23 4.27 -2.65
CA LEU A 42 -7.85 4.10 -3.11
C LEU A 42 -7.11 5.44 -3.21
N PHE A 43 -7.73 6.46 -3.81
CA PHE A 43 -7.11 7.77 -3.95
C PHE A 43 -6.97 8.49 -2.60
N ILE A 44 -7.95 8.36 -1.71
CA ILE A 44 -7.89 8.88 -0.33
C ILE A 44 -6.75 8.20 0.44
N GLU A 45 -6.60 6.87 0.35
CA GLU A 45 -5.50 6.14 0.98
C GLU A 45 -4.14 6.58 0.44
N MET A 46 -4.01 6.74 -0.88
CA MET A 46 -2.78 7.25 -1.51
C MET A 46 -2.42 8.65 -1.00
N LYS A 47 -3.40 9.56 -0.88
CA LYS A 47 -3.17 10.94 -0.40
C LYS A 47 -2.87 10.97 1.09
N LYS A 48 -3.54 10.15 1.91
CA LYS A 48 -3.19 9.95 3.33
C LYS A 48 -1.74 9.47 3.49
N MET A 49 -1.27 8.57 2.62
CA MET A 49 0.12 8.12 2.66
C MET A 49 1.11 9.23 2.28
N SER A 50 0.80 10.08 1.30
CA SER A 50 1.69 11.19 0.93
C SER A 50 1.87 12.19 2.08
N PHE A 51 0.80 12.50 2.83
CA PHE A 51 0.89 13.36 4.02
C PHE A 51 1.68 12.70 5.15
N LYS A 52 1.46 11.40 5.38
CA LYS A 52 2.17 10.64 6.42
C LYS A 52 3.65 10.45 6.11
N LYS A 53 4.07 10.52 4.84
CA LYS A 53 5.45 10.31 4.39
C LYS A 53 6.45 11.17 5.16
N ARG A 54 6.23 12.49 5.24
CA ARG A 54 7.17 13.41 5.92
C ARG A 54 7.31 13.09 7.40
N ARG A 55 6.19 12.88 8.10
CA ARG A 55 6.18 12.55 9.54
C ARG A 55 6.84 11.19 9.80
N LEU A 56 6.60 10.21 8.93
CA LEU A 56 7.19 8.89 9.04
C LEU A 56 8.71 8.93 8.82
N HIS A 57 9.19 9.65 7.80
CA HIS A 57 10.63 9.79 7.56
C HIS A 57 11.34 10.48 8.72
N ILE A 58 10.77 11.55 9.28
CA ILE A 58 11.36 12.25 10.44
C ILE A 58 11.43 11.33 11.65
N LYS A 59 10.33 10.64 11.99
CA LYS A 59 10.30 9.68 13.10
C LYS A 59 11.26 8.51 12.89
N SER A 60 11.30 7.96 11.68
CA SER A 60 12.19 6.85 11.34
C SER A 60 13.66 7.27 11.42
N PHE A 61 13.99 8.49 10.97
CA PHE A 61 15.34 9.05 11.07
C PHE A 61 15.75 9.24 12.53
N PHE A 62 14.89 9.84 13.35
CA PHE A 62 15.16 10.03 14.77
C PHE A 62 15.35 8.69 15.50
N ASN A 63 14.47 7.71 15.26
CA ASN A 63 14.60 6.38 15.84
C ASN A 63 15.89 5.67 15.41
N PHE A 64 16.30 5.83 14.15
CA PHE A 64 17.55 5.27 13.65
C PHE A 64 18.78 5.88 14.34
N VAL A 65 18.80 7.20 14.52
CA VAL A 65 19.85 7.91 15.25
C VAL A 65 19.91 7.44 16.71
N CYS A 66 18.77 7.36 17.40
CA CYS A 66 18.72 6.84 18.77
C CYS A 66 19.22 5.41 18.87
N ALA A 67 18.85 4.54 17.92
CA ALA A 67 19.29 3.16 17.90
C ALA A 67 20.81 3.03 17.71
N ILE A 68 21.43 3.90 16.91
CA ILE A 68 22.90 3.98 16.81
C ILE A 68 23.52 4.35 18.16
N PHE A 69 23.00 5.35 18.86
CA PHE A 69 23.50 5.72 20.19
C PHE A 69 23.41 4.57 21.19
N VAL A 70 22.30 3.82 21.17
CA VAL A 70 22.09 2.65 22.02
C VAL A 70 23.08 1.52 21.72
N ILE A 71 23.66 1.45 20.52
CA ILE A 71 24.68 0.45 20.16
C ILE A 71 26.10 0.96 20.41
N VAL A 72 26.39 2.22 20.08
CA VAL A 72 27.73 2.81 20.17
C VAL A 72 28.18 2.99 21.63
N ILE A 73 27.27 3.42 22.52
CA ILE A 73 27.62 3.66 23.94
C ILE A 73 28.04 2.35 24.63
N PRO A 74 27.27 1.24 24.55
CA PRO A 74 27.69 -0.04 25.10
C PRO A 74 28.92 -0.63 24.43
N LEU A 75 29.13 -0.41 23.12
CA LEU A 75 30.36 -0.84 22.45
C LEU A 75 31.60 -0.13 23.00
N TYR A 76 31.49 1.16 23.29
CA TYR A 76 32.58 1.91 23.91
C TYR A 76 32.84 1.45 25.35
N LEU A 77 31.78 1.22 26.12
CA LEU A 77 31.87 0.68 27.48
C LEU A 77 32.42 -0.75 27.51
N PHE A 78 32.05 -1.60 26.54
CA PHE A 78 32.60 -2.94 26.37
C PHE A 78 34.12 -2.91 26.19
N LYS A 79 34.62 -1.96 25.38
CA LYS A 79 36.05 -1.81 25.14
C LYS A 79 36.83 -1.39 26.39
N ILE A 80 36.25 -0.55 27.25
CA ILE A 80 36.87 -0.12 28.52
C ILE A 80 36.73 -1.20 29.60
N GLY A 81 35.58 -1.86 29.64
CA GLY A 81 35.25 -2.90 30.60
C GLY A 81 35.98 -4.22 30.37
N LEU A 82 36.61 -4.42 29.20
CA LEU A 82 37.44 -5.58 28.90
C LEU A 82 38.66 -5.70 29.83
N ASP A 83 39.15 -4.59 30.38
CA ASP A 83 40.24 -4.55 31.35
C ASP A 83 39.74 -4.56 32.82
N HIS A 84 38.42 -4.54 33.03
CA HIS A 84 37.76 -4.50 34.34
C HIS A 84 36.78 -5.67 34.50
N ASP A 85 36.19 -5.81 35.69
CA ASP A 85 35.38 -6.97 36.11
C ASP A 85 34.40 -7.53 35.04
N GLU A 86 34.22 -8.86 35.08
CA GLU A 86 33.37 -9.65 34.16
C GLU A 86 31.93 -9.13 34.02
N TRP A 87 31.37 -8.48 35.06
CA TRP A 87 30.00 -7.98 35.04
C TRP A 87 29.76 -6.86 34.02
N PHE A 88 30.78 -6.04 33.71
CA PHE A 88 30.66 -4.98 32.72
C PHE A 88 30.53 -5.53 31.29
N VAL A 89 31.19 -6.66 31.03
CA VAL A 89 31.19 -7.33 29.73
C VAL A 89 29.80 -7.89 29.45
N GLU A 90 29.19 -8.60 30.42
CA GLU A 90 27.86 -9.19 30.28
C GLU A 90 26.76 -8.13 30.06
N LEU A 91 26.80 -7.03 30.81
CA LEU A 91 25.87 -5.92 30.65
C LEU A 91 25.96 -5.29 29.26
N SER A 92 27.19 -5.09 28.77
CA SER A 92 27.43 -4.45 27.48
C SER A 92 26.96 -5.33 26.31
N VAL A 93 27.20 -6.64 26.36
CA VAL A 93 26.71 -7.58 25.34
C VAL A 93 25.18 -7.62 25.30
N THR A 94 24.53 -7.63 26.45
CA THR A 94 23.06 -7.60 26.56
C THR A 94 22.48 -6.30 25.99
N ALA A 95 23.13 -5.16 26.28
CA ALA A 95 22.73 -3.86 25.74
C ALA A 95 22.91 -3.78 24.20
N ILE A 96 23.98 -4.35 23.65
CA ILE A 96 24.18 -4.44 22.20
C ILE A 96 23.09 -5.29 21.54
N ALA A 97 22.80 -6.47 22.10
CA ALA A 97 21.73 -7.35 21.61
C ALA A 97 20.37 -6.62 21.64
N GLY A 98 20.07 -5.91 22.73
CA GLY A 98 18.89 -5.06 22.84
C GLY A 98 18.85 -3.95 21.78
N GLY A 99 19.98 -3.29 21.51
CA GLY A 99 20.11 -2.27 20.48
C GLY A 99 19.76 -2.78 19.08
N PHE A 100 20.20 -4.00 18.72
CA PHE A 100 19.82 -4.64 17.46
C PHE A 100 18.33 -4.97 17.37
N THR A 101 17.71 -5.43 18.46
CA THR A 101 16.25 -5.66 18.47
C THR A 101 15.47 -4.34 18.28
N PHE A 102 15.94 -3.25 18.90
CA PHE A 102 15.34 -1.93 18.77
C PHE A 102 15.49 -1.34 17.35
N LEU A 103 16.63 -1.60 16.68
CA LEU A 103 16.81 -1.29 15.26
C LEU A 103 15.76 -1.99 14.39
N GLY A 104 15.57 -3.29 14.59
CA GLY A 104 14.57 -4.08 13.86
C GLY A 104 13.16 -3.52 14.03
N PHE A 105 12.79 -3.14 15.26
CA PHE A 105 11.50 -2.52 15.55
C PHE A 105 11.34 -1.15 14.86
N SER A 106 12.41 -0.35 14.83
CA SER A 106 12.42 0.98 14.21
C SER A 106 12.27 0.94 12.69
N LEU A 107 12.73 -0.14 12.03
CA LEU A 107 12.62 -0.33 10.58
C LEU A 107 11.25 -0.85 10.13
N LYS A 108 10.55 -1.60 10.99
CA LYS A 108 9.21 -2.15 10.72
C LYS A 108 8.20 -1.15 10.13
N PRO A 109 8.00 0.06 10.68
CA PRO A 109 7.04 1.02 10.12
C PRO A 109 7.45 1.53 8.73
N LEU A 110 8.75 1.63 8.46
CA LEU A 110 9.26 2.06 7.16
C LEU A 110 9.02 0.98 6.09
N LEU A 111 9.32 -0.28 6.43
CA LEU A 111 9.05 -1.43 5.56
C LEU A 111 7.55 -1.57 5.25
N LYS A 112 6.70 -1.40 6.27
CA LYS A 112 5.24 -1.40 6.10
C LYS A 112 4.79 -0.32 5.12
N PHE A 113 5.31 0.90 5.24
CA PHE A 113 5.00 1.99 4.31
C PHE A 113 5.38 1.66 2.86
N TYR A 114 6.56 1.05 2.63
CA TYR A 114 6.95 0.61 1.27
C TYR A 114 6.05 -0.52 0.73
N SER A 115 5.66 -1.45 1.59
CA SER A 115 4.71 -2.51 1.21
C SER A 115 3.34 -1.95 0.85
N ASP A 116 2.79 -1.09 1.72
CA ASP A 116 1.46 -0.51 1.54
C ASP A 116 1.40 0.37 0.29
N THR A 117 2.43 1.16 0.01
CA THR A 117 2.54 1.96 -1.23
C THR A 117 2.63 1.09 -2.48
N LYS A 118 3.33 -0.05 -2.41
CA LYS A 118 3.41 -1.01 -3.51
C LYS A 118 2.05 -1.66 -3.78
N ILE A 119 1.31 -2.03 -2.72
CA ILE A 119 -0.04 -2.59 -2.82
C ILE A 119 -1.00 -1.58 -3.45
N LEU A 120 -1.00 -0.33 -3.01
CA LEU A 120 -1.84 0.72 -3.59
C LEU A 120 -1.53 0.97 -5.06
N LYS A 121 -0.25 1.02 -5.43
CA LYS A 121 0.16 1.17 -6.83
C LYS A 121 -0.32 0.01 -7.69
N LYS A 122 -0.27 -1.22 -7.16
CA LYS A 122 -0.78 -2.41 -7.86
C LYS A 122 -2.29 -2.32 -8.07
N LYS A 123 -3.05 -1.98 -7.02
CA LYS A 123 -4.51 -1.78 -7.11
C LYS A 123 -4.88 -0.70 -8.13
N LYS A 124 -4.15 0.43 -8.14
CA LYS A 124 -4.32 1.48 -9.15
C LYS A 124 -4.12 0.94 -10.56
N ASN A 125 -3.02 0.22 -10.79
CA ASN A 125 -2.73 -0.36 -12.11
C ASN A 125 -3.80 -1.38 -12.55
N GLU A 126 -4.36 -2.16 -11.62
CA GLU A 126 -5.45 -3.09 -11.90
C GLU A 126 -6.71 -2.33 -12.33
N ILE A 127 -7.08 -1.23 -11.65
CA ILE A 127 -8.20 -0.35 -12.02
C ILE A 127 -7.94 0.32 -13.38
N ASP A 128 -6.74 0.88 -13.60
CA ASP A 128 -6.36 1.52 -14.86
C ASP A 128 -6.45 0.52 -16.03
N SER A 129 -6.01 -0.72 -15.81
CA SER A 129 -6.11 -1.78 -16.81
C SER A 129 -7.56 -2.14 -17.11
N LEU A 130 -8.42 -2.22 -16.09
CA LEU A 130 -9.85 -2.46 -16.27
C LEU A 130 -10.51 -1.32 -17.06
N MET A 131 -10.30 -0.08 -16.65
CA MET A 131 -10.85 1.11 -17.33
C MET A 131 -10.40 1.18 -18.80
N LYS A 132 -9.13 0.89 -19.07
CA LYS A 132 -8.58 0.86 -20.44
C LYS A 132 -9.21 -0.23 -21.31
N MET A 133 -9.50 -1.42 -20.75
CA MET A 133 -10.19 -2.49 -21.49
C MET A 133 -11.61 -2.08 -21.93
N TYR A 134 -12.26 -1.19 -21.17
CA TYR A 134 -13.58 -0.64 -21.52
C TYR A 134 -13.50 0.69 -22.30
N GLY A 135 -12.31 1.18 -22.66
CA GLY A 135 -12.14 2.46 -23.33
C GLY A 135 -12.65 3.63 -22.49
N LEU A 136 -12.43 3.59 -21.18
CA LEU A 136 -12.83 4.64 -20.25
C LEU A 136 -11.60 5.34 -19.68
N VAL A 137 -11.68 6.67 -19.57
CA VAL A 137 -10.73 7.52 -18.86
C VAL A 137 -11.47 8.10 -17.66
N TYR A 138 -10.85 8.13 -16.49
CA TYR A 138 -11.43 8.73 -15.30
C TYR A 138 -10.49 9.81 -14.76
N ASP A 139 -11.07 10.93 -14.33
CA ASP A 139 -10.38 12.01 -13.65
C ASP A 139 -10.88 12.08 -12.21
N VAL A 140 -9.95 12.24 -11.26
CA VAL A 140 -10.24 12.26 -9.82
C VAL A 140 -9.76 13.58 -9.27
N GLU A 141 -10.71 14.49 -9.02
CA GLU A 141 -10.45 15.73 -8.30
C GLU A 141 -10.58 15.44 -6.80
N ILE A 142 -9.50 15.69 -6.04
CA ILE A 142 -9.45 15.44 -4.60
C ILE A 142 -9.28 16.76 -3.86
N ASP A 143 -10.36 17.21 -3.23
CA ASP A 143 -10.33 18.35 -2.32
C ASP A 143 -10.00 17.89 -0.90
N TYR A 144 -9.27 18.73 -0.17
CA TYR A 144 -8.94 18.48 1.23
C TYR A 144 -9.33 19.68 2.09
N LYS A 145 -9.91 19.38 3.25
CA LYS A 145 -10.15 20.36 4.31
C LYS A 145 -9.34 19.92 5.53
N GLU A 146 -8.54 20.83 6.06
CA GLU A 146 -7.81 20.63 7.30
C GLU A 146 -8.60 21.30 8.43
N ASP A 147 -8.98 20.53 9.43
CA ASP A 147 -9.68 21.04 10.61
C ASP A 147 -8.69 21.67 11.60
N ILE A 148 -9.18 22.52 12.51
CA ILE A 148 -8.38 23.22 13.54
C ILE A 148 -7.60 22.27 14.46
N HIS A 149 -7.99 20.99 14.53
CA HIS A 149 -7.31 19.93 15.27
C HIS A 149 -6.25 19.17 14.45
N GLY A 150 -5.98 19.57 13.20
CA GLY A 150 -5.04 18.91 12.29
C GLY A 150 -5.57 17.59 11.72
N ASN A 151 -6.88 17.37 11.78
CA ASN A 151 -7.55 16.25 11.12
C ASN A 151 -7.83 16.61 9.66
N LEU A 152 -7.42 15.74 8.73
CA LEU A 152 -7.64 15.91 7.30
C LEU A 152 -8.91 15.16 6.87
N THR A 153 -9.92 15.89 6.40
CA THR A 153 -11.06 15.32 5.68
C THR A 153 -10.81 15.43 4.17
N PHE A 154 -11.07 14.34 3.46
CA PHE A 154 -10.87 14.22 2.02
C PHE A 154 -12.24 14.03 1.38
N ASP A 155 -12.53 14.84 0.37
CA ASP A 155 -13.74 14.74 -0.44
C ASP A 155 -13.30 14.59 -1.89
N ASN A 156 -13.83 13.58 -2.58
CA ASN A 156 -13.43 13.26 -3.95
C ASN A 156 -14.61 13.44 -4.90
N SER A 157 -14.32 13.89 -6.12
CA SER A 157 -15.26 13.80 -7.23
C SER A 157 -14.62 13.06 -8.40
N ILE A 158 -15.29 12.01 -8.89
CA ILE A 158 -14.86 11.20 -10.04
C ILE A 158 -15.66 11.63 -11.27
N LYS A 159 -14.97 12.04 -12.32
CA LYS A 159 -15.55 12.28 -13.65
C LYS A 159 -15.05 11.21 -14.61
N VAL A 160 -15.95 10.51 -15.28
CA VAL A 160 -15.63 9.43 -16.22
C VAL A 160 -15.94 9.88 -17.63
N PHE A 161 -15.00 9.69 -18.54
CA PHE A 161 -15.08 10.07 -19.94
C PHE A 161 -14.82 8.85 -20.82
N PRO A 162 -15.49 8.73 -21.98
CA PRO A 162 -15.07 7.78 -23.00
C PRO A 162 -13.68 8.17 -23.52
N SER A 163 -12.79 7.18 -23.68
CA SER A 163 -11.49 7.38 -24.31
C SER A 163 -11.70 7.62 -25.81
N VAL A 164 -11.48 8.85 -26.25
CA VAL A 164 -11.50 9.24 -27.67
C VAL A 164 -10.33 8.61 -28.41
#